data_AF-A0A8U1F9X9-F1
#
_entry.id   AF-A0A8U1F9X9-F1
#
_cell.length_a   1.000
_cell.length_b   1.000
_cell.length_c   1.000
_cell.angle_alpha   90.00
_cell.angle_beta   90.00
_cell.angle_gamma   90.00
#
_symmetry.space_group_name_H-M   'P 1'
#
loop_
_entity.id
_entity.type
_entity.pdbx_description
1 polymer ?
#
loop_
_entity_poly.entity_id
_entity_poly.type
_entity_poly.pdbx_seq_one_letter_code
_entity_poly.pdbx_strand_id
1 'polypeptide(L)'
;MCGRTACTLAADEVSRASQYRDRGGQRRQPRWKDGDSDKYRPSYNKSPQSLSPVLLSQRHFVKNAPVDECVLAVMRWGLVPAWFRENDPNKMQYSTNNCRCESLLEKKSYKDPMLKGQRCVILADGFYEWRRQLKDKQPFFIYFPQTQGPVHVKTEDQEDPQTCSSEEGSVDQKEEDKGDHEWRGWRLLTIAGLFDCWTPPSGGDPLYTYTVITVDASPNLQGIHDRMPAILDGEEEVRRWLDFGEVKSLDALKLLQSKNTLTFHPVSSFVNNSRNNSPECLQPVDPQAKEPKPSASSKMMMGWLKSSTHPKRKESDTGEVKQEGHTRETRPEKQLKTAGPLQQWLQGANKKPRTN
;
A
#
# COMPACT_ATOMS: atom_id res chain seq x y z
N MET A 1 13.06 9.59 8.64
CA MET A 1 11.65 9.50 9.03
C MET A 1 10.93 9.04 7.78
N CYS A 2 10.10 8.01 7.88
CA CYS A 2 9.48 7.37 6.74
C CYS A 2 8.59 8.38 5.96
N GLY A 3 9.00 8.68 4.73
CA GLY A 3 8.32 9.61 3.82
C GLY A 3 7.86 8.95 2.52
N ARG A 4 7.92 7.61 2.45
CA ARG A 4 7.48 6.84 1.29
C ARG A 4 7.03 5.44 1.70
N THR A 5 5.94 4.95 1.10
CA THR A 5 5.46 3.57 1.28
C THR A 5 5.11 2.94 -0.05
N ALA A 6 5.01 1.61 -0.06
CA ALA A 6 4.34 0.87 -1.13
C ALA A 6 3.04 0.29 -0.57
N CYS A 7 1.98 0.27 -1.37
CA CYS A 7 0.73 -0.41 -1.07
C CYS A 7 0.11 -0.83 -2.40
N THR A 8 0.40 -2.06 -2.81
CA THR A 8 0.22 -2.55 -4.19
C THR A 8 -0.96 -3.49 -4.36
N LEU A 9 -1.50 -4.02 -3.25
CA LEU A 9 -2.70 -4.84 -3.26
C LEU A 9 -3.90 -4.08 -3.80
N ALA A 10 -4.79 -4.75 -4.54
CA ALA A 10 -6.07 -4.21 -4.95
C ALA A 10 -6.99 -3.95 -3.75
N ALA A 11 -8.08 -3.18 -3.94
CA ALA A 11 -8.97 -2.79 -2.83
C ALA A 11 -9.59 -4.01 -2.10
N ASP A 12 -9.99 -5.04 -2.85
CA ASP A 12 -10.52 -6.29 -2.31
C ASP A 12 -9.43 -7.12 -1.61
N GLU A 13 -8.21 -7.13 -2.17
CA GLU A 13 -7.05 -7.77 -1.54
C GLU A 13 -6.64 -7.09 -0.23
N VAL A 14 -6.67 -5.76 -0.13
CA VAL A 14 -6.43 -5.03 1.13
C VAL A 14 -7.46 -5.46 2.18
N SER A 15 -8.73 -5.60 1.80
CA SER A 15 -9.79 -6.08 2.69
C SER A 15 -9.54 -7.51 3.16
N ARG A 16 -9.18 -8.44 2.27
CA ARG A 16 -8.81 -9.82 2.64
C ARG A 16 -7.55 -9.88 3.51
N ALA A 17 -6.53 -9.07 3.20
CA ALA A 17 -5.27 -9.03 3.93
C ALA A 17 -5.36 -8.37 5.32
N SER A 18 -6.45 -7.66 5.60
CA SER A 18 -6.72 -7.00 6.88
C SER A 18 -7.84 -7.66 7.68
N GLN A 19 -8.10 -8.94 7.42
CA GLN A 19 -8.96 -9.77 8.28
C GLN A 19 -8.49 -9.73 9.73
N TYR A 20 -9.45 -9.74 10.66
CA TYR A 20 -9.20 -9.67 12.10
C TYR A 20 -10.15 -10.61 12.83
N ARG A 21 -9.87 -10.93 14.09
CA ARG A 21 -10.86 -11.59 14.97
C ARG A 21 -11.62 -10.55 15.77
N ASP A 22 -12.94 -10.68 15.79
CA ASP A 22 -13.77 -9.98 16.77
C ASP A 22 -13.56 -10.58 18.18
N ARG A 23 -14.15 -9.97 19.20
CA ARG A 23 -14.07 -10.39 20.61
C ARG A 23 -14.68 -11.76 20.85
N GLY A 24 -15.62 -12.18 20.01
CA GLY A 24 -16.15 -13.53 19.99
C GLY A 24 -15.19 -14.54 19.36
N GLY A 25 -14.03 -14.10 18.88
CA GLY A 25 -13.03 -14.91 18.19
C GLY A 25 -13.39 -15.19 16.72
N GLN A 26 -14.50 -14.66 16.22
CA GLN A 26 -14.94 -14.89 14.84
C GLN A 26 -14.10 -14.07 13.88
N ARG A 27 -13.69 -14.69 12.77
CA ARG A 27 -13.00 -14.00 11.69
C ARG A 27 -13.96 -13.00 11.04
N ARG A 28 -13.50 -11.77 10.90
CA ARG A 28 -14.17 -10.68 10.21
C ARG A 28 -13.27 -10.13 9.13
N GLN A 29 -13.89 -9.69 8.05
CA GLN A 29 -13.23 -8.96 6.99
C GLN A 29 -13.74 -7.52 7.03
N PRO A 30 -12.85 -6.50 7.17
CA PRO A 30 -13.28 -5.13 7.26
C PRO A 30 -13.82 -4.67 5.90
N ARG A 31 -14.99 -4.04 5.92
CA ARG A 31 -15.58 -3.44 4.72
C ARG A 31 -14.98 -2.06 4.49
N TRP A 32 -14.94 -1.64 3.23
CA TRP A 32 -14.66 -0.25 2.90
C TRP A 32 -15.83 0.62 3.33
N LYS A 33 -15.52 1.79 3.88
CA LYS A 33 -16.49 2.88 4.02
C LYS A 33 -17.03 3.24 2.63
N ASP A 34 -18.32 3.55 2.56
CA ASP A 34 -19.01 3.82 1.29
C ASP A 34 -18.26 4.85 0.43
N GLY A 35 -18.00 4.46 -0.83
CA GLY A 35 -17.28 5.23 -1.84
C GLY A 35 -15.76 5.32 -1.66
N ASP A 36 -15.18 4.80 -0.58
CA ASP A 36 -13.73 4.89 -0.35
C ASP A 36 -12.93 3.86 -1.15
N SER A 37 -13.49 2.69 -1.46
CA SER A 37 -12.84 1.71 -2.37
C SER A 37 -12.51 2.34 -3.73
N ASP A 38 -13.40 3.21 -4.23
CA ASP A 38 -13.24 3.88 -5.52
C ASP A 38 -12.18 4.99 -5.49
N LYS A 39 -11.86 5.53 -4.30
CA LYS A 39 -10.81 6.52 -4.09
C LYS A 39 -9.43 5.88 -3.97
N TYR A 40 -9.37 4.61 -3.56
CA TYR A 40 -8.10 3.92 -3.37
C TYR A 40 -7.42 3.61 -4.71
N ARG A 41 -6.12 3.91 -4.78
CA ARG A 41 -5.27 3.59 -5.92
C ARG A 41 -4.00 2.89 -5.42
N PRO A 42 -3.81 1.60 -5.76
CA PRO A 42 -2.59 0.88 -5.46
C PRO A 42 -1.39 1.58 -6.11
N SER A 43 -0.25 1.58 -5.43
CA SER A 43 0.99 2.08 -5.99
C SER A 43 2.20 1.57 -5.21
N TYR A 44 3.28 1.35 -5.97
CA TYR A 44 4.60 1.00 -5.48
C TYR A 44 5.29 2.16 -4.76
N ASN A 45 4.80 3.40 -4.86
CA ASN A 45 5.57 4.58 -4.47
C ASN A 45 4.70 5.73 -3.93
N LYS A 46 3.95 5.47 -2.85
CA LYS A 46 3.08 6.44 -2.17
C LYS A 46 3.90 7.47 -1.41
N SER A 47 3.65 8.75 -1.65
CA SER A 47 4.26 9.88 -0.94
C SER A 47 3.26 10.59 -0.03
N PRO A 48 3.71 11.50 0.85
CA PRO A 48 2.84 12.51 1.45
C PRO A 48 1.89 13.14 0.43
N GLN A 49 0.71 13.54 0.92
CA GLN A 49 -0.44 14.06 0.17
C GLN A 49 -1.18 13.01 -0.67
N SER A 50 -0.62 11.81 -0.88
CA SER A 50 -1.35 10.71 -1.52
C SER A 50 -2.39 10.09 -0.58
N LEU A 51 -3.32 9.36 -1.17
CA LEU A 51 -4.38 8.63 -0.48
C LEU A 51 -3.95 7.19 -0.17
N SER A 52 -4.05 6.77 1.08
CA SER A 52 -3.68 5.41 1.53
C SER A 52 -4.81 4.74 2.32
N PRO A 53 -4.88 3.40 2.30
CA PRO A 53 -5.83 2.66 3.10
C PRO A 53 -5.43 2.68 4.57
N VAL A 54 -6.41 2.93 5.43
CA VAL A 54 -6.26 2.82 6.87
C VAL A 54 -7.40 1.98 7.45
N LEU A 55 -7.09 1.22 8.49
CA LEU A 55 -8.06 0.52 9.32
C LEU A 55 -8.37 1.39 10.55
N LEU A 56 -9.63 1.50 10.94
CA LEU A 56 -10.07 2.20 12.14
C LEU A 56 -11.36 1.61 12.70
N SER A 57 -11.70 1.98 13.94
CA SER A 57 -12.96 1.54 14.55
C SER A 57 -14.17 2.12 13.79
N GLN A 58 -15.16 1.26 13.49
CA GLN A 58 -16.44 1.64 12.87
C GLN A 58 -17.20 2.67 13.73
N ARG A 59 -16.92 2.74 15.03
CA ARG A 59 -17.54 3.69 15.97
C ARG A 59 -17.28 5.16 15.65
N HIS A 60 -16.26 5.46 14.85
CA HIS A 60 -16.04 6.81 14.34
C HIS A 60 -17.13 7.27 13.36
N PHE A 61 -17.86 6.34 12.75
CA PHE A 61 -18.92 6.62 11.78
C PHE A 61 -20.30 6.20 12.28
N VAL A 62 -20.38 5.12 13.07
CA VAL A 62 -21.64 4.56 13.58
C VAL A 62 -21.55 4.43 15.11
N LYS A 63 -22.21 5.34 15.83
CA LYS A 63 -22.10 5.46 17.31
C LYS A 63 -22.34 4.15 18.07
N ASN A 64 -23.26 3.32 17.58
CA ASN A 64 -23.67 2.06 18.23
C ASN A 64 -23.01 0.81 17.62
N ALA A 65 -21.99 0.97 16.77
CA ALA A 65 -21.25 -0.17 16.24
C ALA A 65 -20.57 -0.97 17.37
N PRO A 66 -20.30 -2.27 17.16
CA PRO A 66 -19.47 -3.05 18.08
C PRO A 66 -18.10 -2.38 18.33
N VAL A 67 -17.56 -2.57 19.52
CA VAL A 67 -16.28 -1.99 20.01
C VAL A 67 -15.09 -2.35 19.12
N ASP A 68 -15.14 -3.56 18.59
CA ASP A 68 -14.12 -4.28 17.85
C ASP A 68 -14.39 -4.31 16.34
N GLU A 69 -15.53 -3.78 15.89
CA GLU A 69 -15.84 -3.65 14.47
C GLU A 69 -14.88 -2.64 13.83
N CYS A 70 -14.12 -3.11 12.84
CA CYS A 70 -13.17 -2.30 12.09
C CYS A 70 -13.66 -2.05 10.66
N VAL A 71 -13.33 -0.88 10.13
CA VAL A 71 -13.65 -0.42 8.78
C VAL A 71 -12.39 0.02 8.05
N LEU A 72 -12.36 -0.15 6.73
CA LEU A 72 -11.35 0.43 5.87
C LEU A 72 -11.81 1.80 5.36
N ALA A 73 -10.95 2.79 5.47
CA ALA A 73 -11.17 4.11 4.88
C ALA A 73 -9.95 4.54 4.06
N VAL A 74 -10.17 5.45 3.14
CA VAL A 74 -9.09 6.10 2.39
C VAL A 74 -8.84 7.47 2.99
N MET A 75 -7.60 7.69 3.47
CA MET A 75 -7.21 8.95 4.08
C MET A 75 -6.00 9.55 3.37
N ARG A 76 -5.93 10.90 3.37
CA ARG A 76 -4.76 11.62 2.85
C ARG A 76 -3.61 11.58 3.84
N TRP A 77 -2.41 11.24 3.36
CA TRP A 77 -1.19 11.31 4.17
C TRP A 77 -0.76 12.76 4.37
N GLY A 78 -0.70 13.21 5.62
CA GLY A 78 -0.36 14.58 6.01
C GLY A 78 -1.54 15.20 6.74
N LEU A 79 -1.52 15.10 8.07
CA LEU A 79 -2.63 15.47 8.95
C LEU A 79 -2.95 16.97 8.85
N VAL A 80 -4.18 17.28 8.47
CA VAL A 80 -4.77 18.63 8.47
C VAL A 80 -5.62 18.76 9.73
N PRO A 81 -5.19 19.55 10.72
CA PRO A 81 -5.93 19.68 11.97
C PRO A 81 -7.31 20.29 11.73
N ALA A 82 -8.33 19.85 12.47
CA ALA A 82 -9.70 20.34 12.36
C ALA A 82 -9.84 21.86 12.55
N TRP A 83 -8.90 22.50 13.24
CA TRP A 83 -8.87 23.95 13.47
C TRP A 83 -8.24 24.76 12.33
N PHE A 84 -7.66 24.12 11.31
CA PHE A 84 -7.02 24.80 10.18
C PHE A 84 -8.01 25.64 9.37
N ARG A 85 -7.64 26.87 9.01
CA ARG A 85 -8.57 27.90 8.49
C ARG A 85 -8.36 28.30 7.03
N GLU A 86 -7.38 27.73 6.33
CA GLU A 86 -7.25 27.95 4.89
C GLU A 86 -8.14 26.99 4.12
N ASN A 87 -8.67 27.39 2.96
CA ASN A 87 -9.52 26.54 2.13
C ASN A 87 -8.77 25.41 1.40
N ASP A 88 -7.45 25.52 1.26
CA ASP A 88 -6.63 24.51 0.59
C ASP A 88 -5.73 23.80 1.63
N PRO A 89 -5.87 22.47 1.83
CA PRO A 89 -5.05 21.71 2.76
C PRO A 89 -3.55 21.72 2.40
N ASN A 90 -3.18 22.06 1.17
CA ASN A 90 -1.79 22.17 0.74
C ASN A 90 -1.11 23.46 1.22
N LYS A 91 -1.86 24.44 1.74
CA LYS A 91 -1.31 25.66 2.34
C LYS A 91 -0.78 25.48 3.76
N MET A 92 -0.83 24.27 4.30
CA MET A 92 -0.26 23.99 5.61
C MET A 92 1.26 24.27 5.60
N GLN A 93 1.71 25.13 6.50
CA GLN A 93 3.09 25.63 6.49
C GLN A 93 4.12 24.67 7.10
N TYR A 94 3.67 23.69 7.86
CA TYR A 94 4.52 22.73 8.56
C TYR A 94 4.21 21.30 8.11
N SER A 95 5.20 20.43 8.14
CA SER A 95 5.03 19.02 7.77
C SER A 95 4.35 18.24 8.90
N THR A 96 3.22 17.60 8.59
CA THR A 96 2.48 16.71 9.49
C THR A 96 2.44 15.28 8.97
N ASN A 97 3.39 14.91 8.10
CA ASN A 97 3.50 13.56 7.55
C ASN A 97 3.83 12.54 8.64
N ASN A 98 4.61 12.97 9.64
CA ASN A 98 5.00 12.17 10.78
C ASN A 98 4.82 12.96 12.09
N CYS A 99 4.56 12.24 13.19
CA CYS A 99 4.67 12.77 14.54
C CYS A 99 5.57 11.88 15.40
N ARG A 100 6.41 12.48 16.23
CA ARG A 100 7.27 11.76 17.19
C ARG A 100 6.43 11.34 18.41
N CYS A 101 6.49 10.06 18.81
CA CYS A 101 5.71 9.56 19.94
C CYS A 101 6.00 10.33 21.24
N GLU A 102 7.23 10.80 21.41
CA GLU A 102 7.69 11.53 22.59
C GLU A 102 6.97 12.87 22.79
N SER A 103 6.62 13.55 21.68
CA SER A 103 5.96 14.87 21.69
C SER A 103 4.47 14.82 21.34
N LEU A 104 3.90 13.62 21.27
CA LEU A 104 2.54 13.39 20.77
C LEU A 104 1.48 14.07 21.64
N LEU A 105 1.64 14.04 22.97
CA LEU A 105 0.72 14.67 23.92
C LEU A 105 1.01 16.16 24.17
N GLU A 106 2.11 16.69 23.65
CA GLU A 106 2.51 18.10 23.82
C GLU A 106 1.94 18.97 22.70
N LYS A 107 1.98 18.45 21.46
CA LYS A 107 1.56 19.20 20.27
C LYS A 107 0.06 19.10 20.05
N LYS A 108 -0.64 20.23 20.07
CA LYS A 108 -2.10 20.30 19.90
C LYS A 108 -2.63 19.53 18.69
N SER A 109 -1.94 19.60 17.54
CA SER A 109 -2.32 18.89 16.31
C SER A 109 -2.38 17.36 16.44
N TYR A 110 -1.75 16.79 17.47
CA TYR A 110 -1.72 15.34 17.71
C TYR A 110 -2.38 14.97 19.05
N LYS A 111 -2.23 15.81 20.08
CA LYS A 111 -2.87 15.65 21.38
C LYS A 111 -4.39 15.56 21.26
N ASP A 112 -5.01 16.51 20.56
CA ASP A 112 -6.48 16.57 20.46
C ASP A 112 -7.02 15.30 19.77
N PRO A 113 -6.48 14.87 18.61
CA PRO A 113 -6.85 13.58 18.03
C PRO A 113 -6.64 12.37 18.92
N MET A 114 -5.51 12.30 19.61
CA MET A 114 -5.20 11.19 20.52
C MET A 114 -6.20 11.08 21.68
N LEU A 115 -6.64 12.21 22.23
CA LEU A 115 -7.63 12.26 23.30
C LEU A 115 -9.05 11.97 22.82
N LYS A 116 -9.38 12.32 21.57
CA LYS A 116 -10.64 11.96 20.91
C LYS A 116 -10.69 10.49 20.46
N GLY A 117 -9.59 9.75 20.61
CA GLY A 117 -9.50 8.37 20.15
C GLY A 117 -9.37 8.22 18.63
N GLN A 118 -8.99 9.28 17.90
CA GLN A 118 -8.82 9.25 16.44
C GLN A 118 -7.53 8.51 16.04
N ARG A 119 -7.49 7.21 16.37
CA ARG A 119 -6.38 6.30 16.13
C ARG A 119 -6.71 5.43 14.91
N CYS A 120 -5.74 5.26 14.04
CA CYS A 120 -5.87 4.42 12.85
C CYS A 120 -4.64 3.53 12.68
N VAL A 121 -4.77 2.47 11.88
CA VAL A 121 -3.67 1.63 11.43
C VAL A 121 -3.50 1.86 9.93
N ILE A 122 -2.38 2.44 9.55
CA ILE A 122 -2.03 2.67 8.15
C ILE A 122 -1.51 1.36 7.57
N LEU A 123 -2.08 0.95 6.45
CA LEU A 123 -1.74 -0.30 5.79
C LEU A 123 -0.78 -0.03 4.62
N ALA A 124 0.28 -0.81 4.54
CA ALA A 124 1.28 -0.74 3.48
C ALA A 124 1.90 -2.12 3.25
N ASP A 125 2.46 -2.37 2.08
CA ASP A 125 3.30 -3.56 1.86
C ASP A 125 4.59 -3.44 2.68
N GLY A 126 5.09 -2.21 2.78
CA GLY A 126 6.27 -1.80 3.51
C GLY A 126 6.55 -0.30 3.31
N PHE A 127 7.65 0.19 3.87
CA PHE A 127 8.08 1.58 3.71
C PHE A 127 9.51 1.68 3.17
N TYR A 128 9.83 2.83 2.59
CA TYR A 128 11.19 3.12 2.16
C TYR A 128 11.90 4.03 3.14
N GLU A 129 13.21 3.81 3.30
CA GLU A 129 14.08 4.71 4.03
C GLU A 129 15.47 4.78 3.38
N TRP A 130 16.12 5.93 3.50
CA TRP A 130 17.36 6.23 2.80
C TRP A 130 18.54 6.27 3.76
N ARG A 131 19.44 5.30 3.64
CA ARG A 131 20.71 5.32 4.36
C ARG A 131 21.64 6.36 3.74
N ARG A 132 22.05 7.34 4.55
CA ARG A 132 23.03 8.36 4.14
C ARG A 132 24.41 7.72 3.97
N GLN A 133 25.08 8.02 2.87
CA GLN A 133 26.47 7.70 2.62
C GLN A 133 27.24 9.00 2.34
N LEU A 134 28.57 8.92 2.17
CA LEU A 134 29.42 10.09 1.98
C LEU A 134 29.02 10.97 0.78
N LYS A 135 28.54 10.37 -0.32
CA LYS A 135 28.22 11.07 -1.57
C LYS A 135 26.77 10.96 -2.01
N ASP A 136 26.08 9.90 -1.59
CA ASP A 136 24.73 9.58 -2.05
C ASP A 136 23.89 8.95 -0.93
N LYS A 137 22.65 8.59 -1.27
CA LYS A 137 21.74 7.85 -0.38
C LYS A 137 21.34 6.53 -1.00
N GLN A 138 21.47 5.45 -0.24
CA GLN A 138 20.97 4.13 -0.64
C GLN A 138 19.55 3.95 -0.11
N PRO A 139 18.53 3.82 -0.98
CA PRO A 139 17.18 3.46 -0.54
C PRO A 139 17.11 1.99 -0.15
N PHE A 140 16.34 1.72 0.89
CA PHE A 140 15.96 0.39 1.36
C PHE A 140 14.45 0.27 1.37
N PHE A 141 13.94 -0.92 1.05
CA PHE A 141 12.55 -1.28 1.32
C PHE A 141 12.49 -2.14 2.58
N ILE A 142 11.64 -1.75 3.53
CA ILE A 142 11.54 -2.31 4.89
C ILE A 142 10.11 -2.79 5.14
N TYR A 143 9.95 -4.04 5.57
CA TYR A 143 8.65 -4.73 5.61
C TYR A 143 8.65 -5.85 6.67
N PHE A 144 7.47 -6.39 7.00
CA PHE A 144 7.40 -7.60 7.83
C PHE A 144 8.01 -8.79 7.07
N PRO A 145 8.72 -9.71 7.74
CA PRO A 145 9.04 -11.00 7.18
C PRO A 145 7.78 -11.69 6.62
N GLN A 146 7.88 -12.19 5.40
CA GLN A 146 6.79 -12.85 4.70
C GLN A 146 6.92 -14.37 4.88
N THR A 147 5.82 -15.05 5.14
CA THR A 147 5.78 -16.52 5.15
C THR A 147 5.97 -17.02 3.72
N GLN A 148 6.99 -17.86 3.48
CA GLN A 148 7.09 -18.57 2.21
C GLN A 148 5.94 -19.56 2.15
N GLY A 149 4.97 -19.34 1.25
CA GLY A 149 3.98 -20.38 0.92
C GLY A 149 4.70 -21.60 0.34
N PRO A 150 4.12 -22.81 0.44
CA PRO A 150 4.68 -23.99 -0.22
C PRO A 150 4.85 -23.70 -1.70
N VAL A 151 6.08 -23.86 -2.19
CA VAL A 151 6.42 -23.79 -3.61
C VAL A 151 5.71 -24.97 -4.26
N HIS A 152 4.62 -24.74 -4.98
CA HIS A 152 4.13 -25.73 -5.92
C HIS A 152 5.19 -25.88 -7.01
N VAL A 153 6.09 -26.83 -6.80
CA VAL A 153 6.93 -27.38 -7.86
C VAL A 153 5.96 -28.00 -8.85
N LYS A 154 5.73 -27.32 -9.97
CA LYS A 154 5.22 -27.98 -11.17
C LYS A 154 6.32 -28.95 -11.60
N THR A 155 6.22 -30.19 -11.15
CA THR A 155 6.80 -31.30 -11.90
C THR A 155 5.96 -31.45 -13.16
N GLU A 156 6.48 -30.89 -14.24
CA GLU A 156 6.13 -31.32 -15.58
C GLU A 156 6.58 -32.79 -15.73
N ASP A 157 5.76 -33.54 -16.48
CA ASP A 157 6.01 -34.84 -17.09
C ASP A 157 5.80 -36.09 -16.23
N GLN A 158 4.57 -36.61 -16.30
CA GLN A 158 4.33 -38.01 -16.67
C GLN A 158 2.92 -38.13 -17.28
N GLU A 159 2.88 -38.23 -18.61
CA GLU A 159 1.74 -38.79 -19.34
C GLU A 159 1.65 -40.29 -19.05
N ASP A 160 0.46 -40.77 -18.69
CA ASP A 160 0.03 -42.12 -19.08
C ASP A 160 -1.51 -42.19 -19.18
N PRO A 161 -2.05 -43.02 -20.09
CA PRO A 161 -3.41 -42.87 -20.62
C PRO A 161 -4.43 -43.81 -19.96
N GLN A 162 -5.71 -43.56 -20.31
CA GLN A 162 -6.90 -44.40 -20.12
C GLN A 162 -7.55 -44.42 -18.73
N THR A 163 -8.76 -43.86 -18.66
CA THR A 163 -9.99 -44.66 -18.82
C THR A 163 -11.22 -43.75 -18.96
N CYS A 164 -12.05 -44.05 -19.96
CA CYS A 164 -13.39 -43.49 -20.12
C CYS A 164 -14.35 -44.15 -19.13
N SER A 165 -15.15 -43.34 -18.44
CA SER A 165 -16.56 -43.68 -18.20
C SER A 165 -17.36 -42.40 -17.96
N SER A 166 -18.33 -42.21 -18.84
CA SER A 166 -19.47 -41.30 -18.80
C SER A 166 -20.18 -41.26 -17.45
N GLU A 167 -20.64 -40.08 -17.03
CA GLU A 167 -22.03 -39.86 -16.63
C GLU A 167 -22.34 -38.36 -16.57
N GLU A 168 -23.43 -37.98 -17.25
CA GLU A 168 -23.98 -36.65 -17.34
C GLU A 168 -24.76 -36.31 -16.06
N GLY A 169 -24.58 -35.10 -15.55
CA GLY A 169 -25.27 -34.62 -14.36
C GLY A 169 -25.13 -33.11 -14.19
N SER A 170 -25.89 -32.37 -15.01
CA SER A 170 -26.02 -30.91 -14.94
C SER A 170 -26.72 -30.48 -13.66
N VAL A 171 -26.03 -29.75 -12.78
CA VAL A 171 -26.66 -28.82 -11.83
C VAL A 171 -25.77 -27.57 -11.73
N ASP A 172 -26.21 -26.50 -12.41
CA ASP A 172 -25.70 -25.14 -12.20
C ASP A 172 -26.08 -24.69 -10.79
N GLN A 173 -25.16 -24.85 -9.84
CA GLN A 173 -25.13 -24.08 -8.62
C GLN A 173 -23.86 -23.24 -8.65
N LYS A 174 -24.03 -21.93 -8.90
CA LYS A 174 -23.05 -20.93 -8.49
C LYS A 174 -23.02 -20.93 -6.96
N GLU A 175 -22.29 -21.86 -6.38
CA GLU A 175 -21.83 -21.74 -5.01
C GLU A 175 -20.94 -20.50 -4.95
N GLU A 176 -21.46 -19.44 -4.33
CA GLU A 176 -20.62 -18.39 -3.78
C GLU A 176 -19.72 -19.07 -2.74
N ASP A 177 -18.49 -19.37 -3.14
CA ASP A 177 -17.42 -19.85 -2.28
C ASP A 177 -17.18 -18.82 -1.16
N LYS A 178 -17.96 -18.95 -0.08
CA LYS A 178 -17.68 -18.33 1.23
C LYS A 178 -16.58 -19.14 1.89
N GLY A 179 -15.44 -19.23 1.21
CA GLY A 179 -14.23 -19.82 1.74
C GLY A 179 -13.73 -18.95 2.89
N ASP A 180 -13.88 -19.46 4.10
CA ASP A 180 -13.19 -19.06 5.34
C ASP A 180 -11.67 -19.34 5.22
N HIS A 181 -11.09 -18.97 4.08
CA HIS A 181 -9.71 -19.23 3.74
C HIS A 181 -8.87 -18.08 4.31
N GLU A 182 -8.08 -18.44 5.32
CA GLU A 182 -7.02 -17.61 5.87
C GLU A 182 -6.19 -16.96 4.75
N TRP A 183 -6.01 -15.64 4.81
CA TRP A 183 -5.22 -14.91 3.82
C TRP A 183 -3.78 -15.45 3.74
N ARG A 184 -3.41 -15.96 2.56
CA ARG A 184 -2.06 -16.49 2.27
C ARG A 184 -1.20 -15.57 1.41
N GLY A 185 -1.67 -14.36 1.13
CA GLY A 185 -0.96 -13.38 0.32
C GLY A 185 0.04 -12.57 1.15
N TRP A 186 0.40 -11.39 0.65
CA TRP A 186 1.36 -10.51 1.32
C TRP A 186 0.84 -10.06 2.70
N ARG A 187 1.67 -10.23 3.73
CA ARG A 187 1.41 -9.69 5.07
C ARG A 187 1.68 -8.20 5.06
N LEU A 188 0.60 -7.40 5.10
CA LEU A 188 0.68 -5.95 5.18
C LEU A 188 1.36 -5.49 6.48
N LEU A 189 2.20 -4.47 6.35
CA LEU A 189 2.73 -3.68 7.44
C LEU A 189 1.61 -2.84 8.06
N THR A 190 1.51 -2.91 9.39
CA THR A 190 0.51 -2.24 10.22
C THR A 190 1.17 -1.13 11.03
N ILE A 191 1.00 0.12 10.57
CA ILE A 191 1.68 1.28 11.13
C ILE A 191 0.70 2.09 11.98
N ALA A 192 1.05 2.39 13.23
CA ALA A 192 0.23 3.24 14.10
C ALA A 192 0.17 4.68 13.55
N GLY A 193 -1.05 5.17 13.35
CA GLY A 193 -1.32 6.53 12.91
C GLY A 193 -2.34 7.23 13.80
N LEU A 194 -2.30 8.57 13.75
CA LEU A 194 -3.40 9.42 14.19
C LEU A 194 -4.06 10.05 12.98
N PHE A 195 -5.38 10.20 13.04
CA PHE A 195 -6.11 10.91 12.00
C PHE A 195 -6.86 12.11 12.57
N ASP A 196 -7.19 13.07 11.71
CA ASP A 196 -8.15 14.12 12.03
C ASP A 196 -9.08 14.35 10.83
N CYS A 197 -10.20 15.00 11.10
CA CYS A 197 -11.23 15.32 10.14
C CYS A 197 -11.34 16.83 10.02
N TRP A 198 -11.03 17.35 8.84
CA TRP A 198 -11.06 18.78 8.55
C TRP A 198 -12.07 19.08 7.44
N THR A 199 -12.91 20.09 7.64
CA THR A 199 -13.87 20.56 6.63
C THR A 199 -13.41 21.92 6.11
N PRO A 200 -13.37 22.15 4.79
CA PRO A 200 -13.04 23.44 4.23
C PRO A 200 -13.93 24.56 4.78
N PRO A 201 -13.37 25.72 5.20
CA PRO A 201 -14.16 26.85 5.66
C PRO A 201 -15.15 27.38 4.62
N SER A 202 -14.84 27.24 3.34
CA SER A 202 -15.75 27.55 2.22
C SER A 202 -16.92 26.57 2.07
N GLY A 203 -16.97 25.50 2.86
CA GLY A 203 -17.88 24.36 2.67
C GLY A 203 -17.29 23.29 1.74
N GLY A 204 -17.83 22.07 1.85
CA GLY A 204 -17.40 20.89 1.09
C GLY A 204 -17.42 19.62 1.93
N ASP A 205 -17.00 18.51 1.33
CA ASP A 205 -16.91 17.22 2.03
C ASP A 205 -15.80 17.23 3.10
N PRO A 206 -16.01 16.56 4.24
CA PRO A 206 -14.95 16.38 5.23
C PRO A 206 -13.77 15.60 4.67
N LEU A 207 -12.56 16.14 4.87
CA LEU A 207 -11.31 15.52 4.50
C LEU A 207 -10.70 14.79 5.71
N TYR A 208 -10.59 13.47 5.58
CA TYR A 208 -9.87 12.64 6.55
C TYR A 208 -8.39 12.57 6.18
N THR A 209 -7.54 12.91 7.13
CA THR A 209 -6.09 12.95 6.95
C THR A 209 -5.39 12.28 8.11
N TYR A 210 -4.20 11.71 7.87
CA TYR A 210 -3.45 11.01 8.90
C TYR A 210 -1.99 11.44 8.99
N THR A 211 -1.38 11.18 10.14
CA THR A 211 0.06 11.28 10.38
C THR A 211 0.61 9.92 10.83
N VAL A 212 1.84 9.60 10.43
CA VAL A 212 2.53 8.39 10.86
C VAL A 212 3.22 8.66 12.19
N ILE A 213 2.94 7.84 13.21
CA ILE A 213 3.69 7.93 14.46
C ILE A 213 5.08 7.31 14.25
N THR A 214 6.12 7.97 14.75
CA THR A 214 7.51 7.50 14.69
C THR A 214 8.07 7.27 16.07
N VAL A 215 8.95 6.28 16.18
CA VAL A 215 9.75 5.92 17.36
C VAL A 215 11.23 5.85 16.96
N ASP A 216 12.11 5.64 17.93
CA ASP A 216 13.52 5.35 17.65
C ASP A 216 13.67 4.07 16.83
N ALA A 217 14.63 4.03 15.93
CA ALA A 217 14.87 2.82 15.14
C ALA A 217 15.32 1.66 16.03
N SER A 218 14.81 0.45 15.73
CA SER A 218 15.29 -0.79 16.31
C SER A 218 16.76 -1.05 15.93
N PRO A 219 17.53 -1.82 16.72
CA PRO A 219 18.96 -2.02 16.47
C PRO A 219 19.33 -2.46 15.05
N ASN A 220 18.51 -3.30 14.41
CA ASN A 220 18.73 -3.75 13.04
C ASN A 220 18.52 -2.65 11.97
N LEU A 221 17.75 -1.59 12.28
CA LEU A 221 17.43 -0.49 11.37
C LEU A 221 18.22 0.79 11.65
N GLN A 222 18.86 0.90 12.82
CA GLN A 222 19.67 2.07 13.20
C GLN A 222 20.79 2.37 12.19
N GLY A 223 21.34 1.33 11.55
CA GLY A 223 22.32 1.49 10.47
C GLY A 223 21.76 2.12 9.19
N ILE A 224 20.44 2.21 9.03
CA ILE A 224 19.75 2.85 7.89
C ILE A 224 19.31 4.27 8.29
N HIS A 225 18.60 4.41 9.42
CA HIS A 225 18.10 5.69 9.92
C HIS A 225 17.88 5.62 11.44
N ASP A 226 17.94 6.76 12.14
CA ASP A 226 17.72 6.86 13.59
C ASP A 226 16.24 6.70 14.02
N ARG A 227 15.29 6.68 13.06
CA ARG A 227 13.84 6.68 13.33
C ARG A 227 13.14 5.67 12.43
N MET A 228 12.07 5.09 12.95
CA MET A 228 11.19 4.19 12.21
C MET A 228 9.71 4.49 12.51
N PRO A 229 8.76 4.09 11.64
CA PRO A 229 7.35 4.11 11.99
C PRO A 229 7.07 3.21 13.22
N ALA A 230 6.11 3.60 14.04
CA ALA A 230 5.61 2.78 15.14
C ALA A 230 4.81 1.61 14.56
N ILE A 231 5.35 0.40 14.66
CA ILE A 231 4.73 -0.81 14.11
C ILE A 231 3.87 -1.49 15.18
N LEU A 232 2.66 -1.89 14.80
CA LEU A 232 1.77 -2.71 15.61
C LEU A 232 1.86 -4.15 15.11
N ASP A 233 2.54 -5.02 15.85
CA ASP A 233 2.81 -6.39 15.42
C ASP A 233 1.76 -7.36 15.97
N GLY A 234 0.91 -7.85 15.08
CA GLY A 234 -0.12 -8.83 15.40
C GLY A 234 -1.49 -8.21 15.68
N GLU A 235 -2.52 -9.08 15.65
CA GLU A 235 -3.92 -8.68 15.75
C GLU A 235 -4.25 -8.00 17.09
N GLU A 236 -3.62 -8.44 18.18
CA GLU A 236 -3.91 -7.90 19.52
C GLU A 236 -3.44 -6.45 19.70
N GLU A 237 -2.25 -6.10 19.19
CA GLU A 237 -1.79 -4.72 19.24
C GLU A 237 -2.61 -3.81 18.33
N VAL A 238 -2.97 -4.29 17.14
CA VAL A 238 -3.88 -3.58 16.23
C VAL A 238 -5.24 -3.33 16.90
N ARG A 239 -5.83 -4.37 17.50
CA ARG A 239 -7.12 -4.29 18.21
C ARG A 239 -7.05 -3.28 19.35
N ARG A 240 -6.04 -3.37 20.22
CA ARG A 240 -5.87 -2.44 21.35
C ARG A 240 -5.63 -1.01 20.88
N TRP A 241 -4.90 -0.83 19.77
CA TRP A 241 -4.71 0.48 19.18
C TRP A 241 -6.01 1.04 18.60
N LEU A 242 -6.86 0.26 17.95
CA LEU A 242 -8.09 0.76 17.34
C LEU A 242 -9.26 0.94 18.31
N ASP A 243 -9.28 0.17 19.41
CA ASP A 243 -10.35 0.20 20.40
C ASP A 243 -10.23 1.41 21.33
N PHE A 244 -10.64 2.58 20.86
CA PHE A 244 -10.65 3.80 21.67
C PHE A 244 -11.79 3.84 22.70
N GLY A 245 -12.75 2.93 22.60
CA GLY A 245 -13.87 2.81 23.54
C GLY A 245 -13.42 2.24 24.88
N GLU A 246 -12.56 1.23 24.86
CA GLU A 246 -12.06 0.59 26.09
C GLU A 246 -10.59 0.86 26.38
N VAL A 247 -9.74 1.03 25.35
CA VAL A 247 -8.32 1.32 25.54
C VAL A 247 -8.10 2.84 25.61
N LYS A 248 -7.88 3.31 26.84
CA LYS A 248 -7.55 4.70 27.15
C LYS A 248 -6.28 5.15 26.43
N SER A 249 -6.18 6.45 26.14
CA SER A 249 -5.07 7.00 25.37
C SER A 249 -3.69 6.69 25.98
N LEU A 250 -3.55 6.76 27.31
CA LEU A 250 -2.29 6.45 27.99
C LEU A 250 -1.87 4.97 27.86
N ASP A 251 -2.84 4.05 27.83
CA ASP A 251 -2.55 2.63 27.62
C ASP A 251 -2.21 2.33 26.16
N ALA A 252 -2.86 3.02 25.21
CA ALA A 252 -2.53 2.93 23.80
C ALA A 252 -1.10 3.43 23.50
N LEU A 253 -0.62 4.48 24.19
CA LEU A 253 0.76 4.97 24.02
C LEU A 253 1.82 3.92 24.37
N LYS A 254 1.52 2.99 25.27
CA LYS A 254 2.46 1.91 25.66
C LYS A 254 2.78 0.97 24.49
N LEU A 255 1.95 0.92 23.46
CA LEU A 255 2.17 0.13 22.25
C LEU A 255 3.21 0.76 21.31
N LEU A 256 3.50 2.06 21.47
CA LEU A 256 4.38 2.85 20.61
C LEU A 256 5.85 2.68 21.01
N GLN A 257 6.41 1.51 20.69
CA GLN A 257 7.78 1.14 20.99
C GLN A 257 8.49 0.62 19.74
N SER A 258 9.82 0.70 19.73
CA SER A 258 10.62 0.11 18.67
C SER A 258 10.60 -1.42 18.78
N LYS A 259 10.48 -2.11 17.65
CA LYS A 259 10.37 -3.57 17.59
C LYS A 259 11.34 -4.11 16.55
N ASN A 260 12.05 -5.17 16.90
CA ASN A 260 12.99 -5.83 16.00
C ASN A 260 12.28 -6.94 15.19
N THR A 261 11.20 -6.57 14.50
CA THR A 261 10.28 -7.50 13.81
C THR A 261 10.25 -7.30 12.30
N LEU A 262 11.06 -6.37 11.79
CA LEU A 262 11.13 -6.02 10.37
C LEU A 262 12.38 -6.58 9.72
N THR A 263 12.26 -6.89 8.42
CA THR A 263 13.38 -7.19 7.52
C THR A 263 13.46 -6.13 6.43
N PHE A 264 14.55 -6.12 5.66
CA PHE A 264 14.78 -5.13 4.62
C PHE A 264 15.75 -5.61 3.55
N HIS A 265 15.71 -4.96 2.39
CA HIS A 265 16.73 -5.09 1.35
C HIS A 265 16.95 -3.74 0.64
N PRO A 266 18.16 -3.48 0.11
CA PRO A 266 18.43 -2.30 -0.71
C PRO A 266 17.67 -2.36 -2.03
N VAL A 267 17.17 -1.22 -2.50
CA VAL A 267 16.45 -1.09 -3.78
C VAL A 267 17.13 -0.07 -4.70
N SER A 268 16.69 0.02 -5.96
CA SER A 268 17.22 0.97 -6.93
C SER A 268 16.91 2.43 -6.55
N SER A 269 17.78 3.36 -6.97
CA SER A 269 17.55 4.80 -6.92
C SER A 269 16.33 5.25 -7.73
N PHE A 270 15.79 4.37 -8.58
CA PHE A 270 14.55 4.56 -9.32
C PHE A 270 13.38 5.01 -8.43
N VAL A 271 13.29 4.53 -7.18
CA VAL A 271 12.24 4.95 -6.23
C VAL A 271 12.33 6.42 -5.82
N ASN A 272 13.48 7.09 -5.99
CA ASN A 272 13.69 8.46 -5.53
C ASN A 272 12.65 9.44 -6.10
N ASN A 273 12.33 9.30 -7.39
CA ASN A 273 11.27 10.07 -8.04
C ASN A 273 9.90 9.47 -7.71
N SER A 274 9.07 10.22 -6.97
CA SER A 274 7.73 9.75 -6.55
C SER A 274 6.76 9.48 -7.70
N ARG A 275 7.05 9.97 -8.91
CA ARG A 275 6.25 9.67 -10.11
C ARG A 275 6.51 8.26 -10.65
N ASN A 276 7.62 7.64 -10.26
CA ASN A 276 7.96 6.28 -10.68
C ASN A 276 7.10 5.30 -9.89
N ASN A 277 6.17 4.63 -10.58
CA ASN A 277 5.22 3.70 -9.99
C ASN A 277 5.25 2.36 -10.74
N SER A 278 6.30 1.56 -10.48
CA SER A 278 6.48 0.24 -11.10
C SER A 278 7.03 -0.76 -10.07
N PRO A 279 6.95 -2.08 -10.36
CA PRO A 279 7.57 -3.11 -9.54
C PRO A 279 9.06 -2.91 -9.28
N GLU A 280 9.78 -2.19 -10.15
CA GLU A 280 11.22 -1.91 -10.02
C GLU A 280 11.53 -1.09 -8.77
N CYS A 281 10.56 -0.33 -8.24
CA CYS A 281 10.71 0.38 -6.97
C CYS A 281 10.95 -0.57 -5.78
N LEU A 282 10.52 -1.82 -5.87
CA LEU A 282 10.63 -2.83 -4.81
C LEU A 282 11.72 -3.86 -5.08
N GLN A 283 12.34 -3.85 -6.26
CA GLN A 283 13.29 -4.89 -6.61
C GLN A 283 14.59 -4.74 -5.81
N PRO A 284 15.06 -5.83 -5.16
CA PRO A 284 16.36 -5.83 -4.52
C PRO A 284 17.45 -5.56 -5.54
N VAL A 285 18.42 -4.75 -5.14
CA VAL A 285 19.65 -4.52 -5.91
C VAL A 285 20.84 -4.95 -5.09
N ASP A 286 21.95 -5.29 -5.74
CA ASP A 286 23.23 -5.33 -5.05
C ASP A 286 23.80 -3.90 -5.01
N PRO A 287 23.90 -3.25 -3.84
CA PRO A 287 24.41 -1.89 -3.74
C PRO A 287 25.90 -1.77 -4.11
N GLN A 288 26.62 -2.88 -4.25
CA GLN A 288 28.01 -2.92 -4.70
C GLN A 288 28.16 -3.20 -6.21
N ALA A 289 27.09 -3.65 -6.88
CA ALA A 289 27.09 -3.84 -8.32
C ALA A 289 27.12 -2.47 -9.01
N LYS A 290 28.16 -2.22 -9.81
CA LYS A 290 28.25 -1.01 -10.64
C LYS A 290 27.10 -1.04 -11.64
N GLU A 291 26.35 0.06 -11.76
CA GLU A 291 25.41 0.22 -12.87
C GLU A 291 26.15 -0.03 -14.19
N PRO A 292 25.63 -0.89 -15.08
CA PRO A 292 26.25 -1.10 -16.37
C PRO A 292 26.26 0.24 -17.11
N LYS A 293 27.46 0.72 -17.47
CA LYS A 293 27.60 1.94 -18.26
C LYS A 293 26.77 1.78 -19.54
N PRO A 294 25.96 2.79 -19.91
CA PRO A 294 25.15 2.70 -21.13
C PRO A 294 26.07 2.42 -22.32
N SER A 295 25.76 1.33 -23.05
CA SER A 295 26.50 0.95 -24.24
C SER A 295 26.41 2.07 -25.30
N ALA A 296 27.37 2.11 -26.22
CA ALA A 296 27.34 3.03 -27.34
C ALA A 296 26.03 2.91 -28.15
N SER A 297 25.47 1.70 -28.26
CA SER A 297 24.19 1.45 -28.93
C SER A 297 22.98 2.05 -28.18
N SER A 298 22.97 2.02 -26.84
CA SER A 298 21.93 2.64 -26.03
C SER A 298 21.94 4.18 -26.13
N LYS A 299 23.14 4.77 -26.21
CA LYS A 299 23.31 6.22 -26.47
C LYS A 299 22.85 6.62 -27.87
N MET A 300 23.14 5.79 -28.88
CA MET A 300 22.70 6.03 -30.25
C MET A 300 21.17 5.94 -30.40
N MET A 301 20.51 4.95 -29.77
CA MET A 301 19.05 4.86 -29.76
C MET A 301 18.39 6.07 -29.09
N MET A 302 18.93 6.54 -27.96
CA MET A 302 18.43 7.75 -27.28
C MET A 302 18.65 9.03 -28.10
N GLY A 303 19.73 9.09 -28.90
CA GLY A 303 19.97 10.18 -29.84
C GLY A 303 18.99 10.18 -31.02
N TRP A 304 18.69 9.00 -31.56
CA TRP A 304 17.76 8.82 -32.68
C TRP A 304 16.29 9.09 -32.30
N LEU A 305 15.86 8.65 -31.11
CA LEU A 305 14.53 8.96 -30.57
C LEU A 305 14.33 10.47 -30.40
N LYS A 306 15.35 11.20 -29.97
CA LYS A 306 15.32 12.68 -29.84
C LYS A 306 15.33 13.41 -31.18
N SER A 307 15.84 12.81 -32.26
CA SER A 307 15.87 13.43 -33.58
C SER A 307 14.62 13.17 -34.42
N SER A 308 13.69 12.30 -33.96
CA SER A 308 12.54 11.86 -34.75
C SER A 308 11.29 12.74 -34.65
N THR A 309 11.31 13.86 -33.92
CA THR A 309 10.19 14.82 -33.93
C THR A 309 10.35 15.85 -35.04
N HIS A 310 9.72 15.61 -36.19
CA HIS A 310 9.54 16.62 -37.25
C HIS A 310 8.20 17.37 -37.11
N PRO A 311 8.06 18.57 -37.72
CA PRO A 311 7.36 19.72 -37.16
C PRO A 311 5.92 19.91 -37.69
N LYS A 312 5.17 20.74 -36.95
CA LYS A 312 3.81 21.23 -37.27
C LYS A 312 3.66 21.71 -38.72
N ARG A 313 2.58 21.28 -39.39
CA ARG A 313 2.02 21.94 -40.58
C ARG A 313 0.61 22.48 -40.28
N LYS A 314 0.36 23.68 -40.80
CA LYS A 314 -0.84 24.55 -40.67
C LYS A 314 -2.10 23.96 -41.31
N GLU A 315 -3.25 24.36 -40.76
CA GLU A 315 -4.61 24.17 -41.29
C GLU A 315 -4.84 24.91 -42.62
N SER A 316 -5.69 24.31 -43.46
CA SER A 316 -6.64 25.03 -44.33
C SER A 316 -7.84 24.13 -44.65
N ASP A 317 -9.01 24.76 -44.61
CA ASP A 317 -10.38 24.27 -44.73
C ASP A 317 -10.77 23.75 -46.14
N THR A 318 -11.72 22.81 -46.20
CA THR A 318 -12.93 22.72 -47.08
C THR A 318 -13.42 21.28 -47.34
N GLY A 319 -14.74 21.07 -47.22
CA GLY A 319 -15.53 20.23 -48.14
C GLY A 319 -16.06 18.86 -47.68
N GLU A 320 -17.38 18.74 -47.58
CA GLU A 320 -18.20 17.55 -47.25
C GLU A 320 -18.10 16.37 -48.25
N VAL A 321 -18.40 15.14 -47.78
CA VAL A 321 -19.61 14.33 -48.11
C VAL A 321 -19.50 12.89 -47.54
N LYS A 322 -20.66 12.36 -47.14
CA LYS A 322 -21.03 11.09 -46.45
C LYS A 322 -20.69 9.79 -47.20
N GLN A 323 -20.45 8.69 -46.46
CA GLN A 323 -21.40 7.55 -46.32
C GLN A 323 -20.86 6.37 -45.46
N GLU A 324 -21.76 5.84 -44.63
CA GLU A 324 -22.03 4.45 -44.22
C GLU A 324 -20.92 3.49 -43.71
N GLY A 325 -21.27 2.78 -42.62
CA GLY A 325 -20.52 1.62 -42.12
C GLY A 325 -20.87 1.25 -40.68
N HIS A 326 -22.03 0.63 -40.47
CA HIS A 326 -22.45 0.06 -39.19
C HIS A 326 -21.88 -1.35 -39.08
N THR A 327 -20.91 -1.58 -38.18
CA THR A 327 -20.49 -2.95 -37.80
C THR A 327 -20.14 -3.00 -36.32
N ARG A 328 -20.91 -3.82 -35.61
CA ARG A 328 -20.66 -4.32 -34.26
C ARG A 328 -19.36 -5.14 -34.26
N GLU A 329 -18.44 -4.83 -33.36
CA GLU A 329 -17.43 -5.79 -32.90
C GLU A 329 -17.47 -5.93 -31.38
N THR A 330 -17.58 -7.19 -30.99
CA THR A 330 -17.65 -7.75 -29.65
C THR A 330 -16.31 -7.65 -28.93
N ARG A 331 -16.33 -7.18 -27.68
CA ARG A 331 -15.20 -7.21 -26.73
C ARG A 331 -14.90 -8.66 -26.33
N PRO A 332 -13.63 -9.12 -26.32
CA PRO A 332 -13.29 -10.38 -25.68
C PRO A 332 -13.23 -10.22 -24.16
N GLU A 333 -13.82 -11.21 -23.48
CA GLU A 333 -13.85 -11.37 -22.02
C GLU A 333 -12.44 -11.48 -21.43
N LYS A 334 -12.19 -10.72 -20.36
CA LYS A 334 -10.95 -10.83 -19.58
C LYS A 334 -11.06 -12.02 -18.63
N GLN A 335 -10.33 -13.09 -18.94
CA GLN A 335 -10.06 -14.20 -18.03
C GLN A 335 -9.45 -13.69 -16.71
N LEU A 336 -10.04 -14.09 -15.59
CA LEU A 336 -9.50 -13.92 -14.25
C LEU A 336 -8.12 -14.60 -14.16
N LYS A 337 -7.07 -13.82 -13.88
CA LYS A 337 -5.78 -14.35 -13.43
C LYS A 337 -5.74 -14.24 -11.91
N THR A 338 -5.88 -15.39 -11.26
CA THR A 338 -5.66 -15.59 -9.83
C THR A 338 -4.16 -15.46 -9.51
N ALA A 339 -3.85 -14.69 -8.45
CA ALA A 339 -2.53 -14.33 -7.89
C ALA A 339 -1.84 -13.07 -8.49
N GLY A 340 -1.68 -12.05 -7.64
CA GLY A 340 -1.01 -10.79 -7.97
C GLY A 340 0.52 -10.93 -8.14
N PRO A 341 1.17 -9.96 -8.83
CA PRO A 341 2.57 -10.06 -9.27
C PRO A 341 3.61 -10.23 -8.16
N LEU A 342 3.32 -9.72 -6.95
CA LEU A 342 4.24 -9.75 -5.81
C LEU A 342 4.46 -11.17 -5.28
N GLN A 343 3.42 -12.01 -5.31
CA GLN A 343 3.45 -13.38 -4.83
C GLN A 343 4.13 -14.34 -5.82
N GLN A 344 3.96 -14.10 -7.13
CA GLN A 344 4.68 -14.82 -8.19
C GLN A 344 6.20 -14.54 -8.16
N TRP A 345 6.62 -13.38 -7.67
CA TRP A 345 8.01 -12.95 -7.73
C TRP A 345 8.92 -13.56 -6.66
N LEU A 346 8.44 -13.70 -5.40
CA LEU A 346 9.24 -14.35 -4.34
C LEU A 346 9.59 -15.81 -4.65
N GLN A 347 8.80 -16.47 -5.50
CA GLN A 347 9.04 -17.84 -5.94
C GLN A 347 10.11 -17.95 -7.05
N GLY A 348 10.44 -16.84 -7.73
CA GLY A 348 11.35 -16.83 -8.89
C GLY A 348 12.84 -16.59 -8.56
N ALA A 349 13.18 -16.17 -7.34
CA ALA A 349 14.54 -15.75 -6.99
C ALA A 349 15.54 -16.90 -6.70
N ASN A 350 15.15 -18.16 -6.89
CA ASN A 350 15.97 -19.32 -6.54
C ASN A 350 16.45 -20.15 -7.75
N LYS A 351 16.62 -19.53 -8.93
CA LYS A 351 17.35 -20.19 -10.03
C LYS A 351 18.84 -19.95 -9.86
N LYS A 352 19.55 -20.97 -9.34
CA LYS A 352 21.01 -21.06 -9.35
C LYS A 352 21.55 -20.79 -10.77
N PRO A 353 22.72 -20.15 -10.93
CA PRO A 353 23.32 -19.95 -12.25
C PRO A 353 23.62 -21.31 -12.89
N ARG A 354 23.11 -21.53 -14.11
CA ARG A 354 23.55 -22.63 -14.98
C ARG A 354 25.00 -22.35 -15.34
N THR A 355 25.91 -23.19 -14.86
CA THR A 355 27.26 -23.32 -15.40
C THR A 355 27.16 -23.91 -16.81
N ASN A 356 27.75 -23.23 -17.78
CA ASN A 356 28.36 -23.84 -18.97
C ASN A 356 29.61 -23.03 -19.30
#